data_AF-A0A938NSQ3-F1
#
_entry.id   AF-A0A938NSQ3-F1
#
_cell.length_a   1.000
_cell.length_b   1.000
_cell.length_c   1.000
_cell.angle_alpha   90.00
_cell.angle_beta   90.00
_cell.angle_gamma   90.00
#
_symmetry.space_group_name_H-M   'P 1'
#
loop_
_entity.id
_entity.type
_entity.pdbx_description
1 polymer ?
#
loop_
_entity_poly.entity_id
_entity_poly.type
_entity_poly.pdbx_seq_one_letter_code
_entity_poly.pdbx_strand_id
1 'polypeptide(L)'
;MSEIQKRAKKYAKIKTSIYFFKFVFIFLLLILLILLDFFRGLEKFSYTIASVSYPAFLIFCFITFLIFSTVNTPVNIYSEFILETKVKHKYKLSNQA
;
A
#
# COMPACT_ATOMS: atom_id res chain seq x y z
N MET A 1 -24.05 19.27 19.49
CA MET A 1 -23.33 18.35 18.58
C MET A 1 -24.24 17.16 18.26
N SER A 2 -24.62 16.96 17.00
CA SER A 2 -25.53 15.86 16.64
C SER A 2 -24.84 14.49 16.78
N GLU A 3 -25.62 13.43 17.02
CA GLU A 3 -25.09 12.06 17.11
C GLU A 3 -24.35 11.63 15.82
N ILE A 4 -24.76 12.15 14.67
CA ILE A 4 -24.11 11.94 13.37
C ILE A 4 -22.69 12.56 13.37
N GLN A 5 -22.54 13.79 13.89
CA GLN A 5 -21.24 14.46 13.98
C GLN A 5 -20.26 13.71 14.89
N LYS A 6 -20.72 13.15 16.01
CA LYS A 6 -19.87 12.33 16.91
C LYS A 6 -19.35 11.07 16.21
N ARG A 7 -20.19 10.39 15.44
CA ARG A 7 -19.82 9.18 14.67
C ARG A 7 -18.84 9.52 13.55
N ALA A 8 -19.08 10.60 12.81
CA ALA A 8 -18.19 11.07 11.74
C ALA A 8 -16.78 11.43 12.28
N LYS A 9 -16.71 12.11 13.43
CA LYS A 9 -15.42 12.44 14.06
C LYS A 9 -14.64 11.20 14.50
N LYS A 10 -15.35 10.18 15.03
CA LYS A 10 -14.74 8.89 15.40
C LYS A 10 -14.25 8.12 14.17
N TYR A 11 -15.02 8.13 13.08
CA TYR A 11 -14.62 7.55 11.79
C TYR A 11 -13.36 8.22 11.24
N ALA A 12 -13.33 9.55 11.20
CA ALA A 12 -12.18 10.32 10.72
C ALA A 12 -10.90 9.96 11.51
N LYS A 13 -10.99 9.87 12.84
CA LYS A 13 -9.86 9.48 13.68
C LYS A 13 -9.33 8.07 13.35
N ILE A 14 -10.23 7.09 13.17
CA ILE A 14 -9.85 5.72 12.80
C ILE A 14 -9.19 5.69 11.42
N LYS A 15 -9.77 6.41 10.45
CA LYS A 15 -9.24 6.53 9.09
C LYS A 15 -7.83 7.13 9.09
N THR A 16 -7.63 8.23 9.81
CA THR A 16 -6.30 8.86 9.96
C THR A 16 -5.29 7.92 10.61
N SER A 17 -5.65 7.21 11.69
CA SER A 17 -4.75 6.24 12.33
C SER A 17 -4.34 5.10 11.38
N ILE A 18 -5.26 4.59 10.56
CA ILE A 18 -4.94 3.53 9.58
C ILE A 18 -3.99 4.06 8.49
N TYR A 19 -4.20 5.27 7.98
CA TYR A 19 -3.25 5.86 7.03
C TYR A 19 -1.87 6.08 7.63
N PHE A 20 -1.81 6.54 8.89
CA PHE A 20 -0.55 6.71 9.59
C PHE A 20 0.18 5.36 9.73
N PHE A 21 -0.54 4.31 10.14
CA PHE A 21 0.05 2.97 10.26
C PHE A 21 0.51 2.41 8.91
N LYS A 22 -0.28 2.61 7.84
CA LYS A 22 0.10 2.26 6.46
C LYS A 22 1.41 2.96 6.06
N PHE A 23 1.53 4.26 6.35
CA PHE A 23 2.73 5.02 6.04
C PHE A 23 3.95 4.49 6.79
N VAL A 24 3.84 4.28 8.11
CA VAL A 24 4.93 3.73 8.93
C VAL A 24 5.34 2.34 8.43
N PHE A 25 4.39 1.49 8.10
CA PHE A 25 4.66 0.15 7.58
C PHE A 25 5.42 0.18 6.24
N ILE A 26 4.98 1.01 5.28
CA ILE A 26 5.66 1.18 3.99
C ILE A 26 7.08 1.71 4.19
N PHE A 27 7.25 2.67 5.12
CA PHE A 27 8.56 3.24 5.42
C PHE A 27 9.52 2.18 5.99
N LEU A 28 9.07 1.37 6.94
CA LEU A 28 9.87 0.27 7.50
C LEU A 28 10.22 -0.78 6.43
N LEU A 29 9.26 -1.12 5.56
CA LEU A 29 9.50 -2.04 4.45
C LEU A 29 10.57 -1.51 3.50
N LEU A 30 10.54 -0.20 3.20
CA LEU A 30 11.53 0.44 2.33
C LEU A 30 12.94 0.40 2.96
N ILE A 31 13.05 0.68 4.26
CA ILE A 31 14.32 0.52 5.00
C ILE A 31 14.82 -0.92 4.90
N LEU A 32 13.94 -1.90 5.09
CA LEU A 32 14.30 -3.31 5.01
C LEU A 32 14.84 -3.69 3.61
N LEU A 33 14.18 -3.20 2.54
CA LEU A 33 14.63 -3.42 1.16
C LEU A 33 16.01 -2.81 0.89
N ILE A 34 16.29 -1.63 1.47
CA ILE A 34 17.61 -1.00 1.36
C ILE A 34 18.66 -1.83 2.12
N LEU A 35 18.37 -2.26 3.35
CA LEU A 35 19.30 -3.05 4.17
C LEU A 35 19.64 -4.41 3.54
N LEU A 36 18.71 -5.00 2.80
CA LEU A 36 18.90 -6.26 2.07
C LEU A 36 19.62 -6.08 0.73
N ASP A 37 20.00 -4.86 0.34
CA ASP A 37 20.58 -4.55 -0.96
C ASP A 37 19.69 -5.06 -2.14
N PHE A 38 18.37 -5.10 -1.92
CA PHE A 38 17.42 -5.76 -2.80
C PHE A 38 17.50 -5.24 -4.25
N PHE A 39 17.61 -3.92 -4.42
CA PHE A 39 17.69 -3.28 -5.74
C PHE A 39 18.96 -3.67 -6.51
N ARG A 40 20.10 -3.85 -5.83
CA ARG A 40 21.33 -4.35 -6.46
C ARG A 40 21.20 -5.79 -6.92
N GLY A 41 20.53 -6.63 -6.12
CA GLY A 41 20.21 -8.00 -6.52
C GLY A 41 19.29 -8.03 -7.75
N LEU A 42 18.27 -7.17 -7.75
CA LEU A 42 17.32 -7.08 -8.86
C LEU A 42 17.95 -6.55 -10.15
N GLU A 43 18.87 -5.60 -10.05
CA GLU A 43 19.66 -5.10 -11.18
C GLU A 43 20.48 -6.23 -11.82
N LYS A 44 21.26 -6.96 -11.01
CA LYS A 44 22.05 -8.10 -11.48
C LYS A 44 21.17 -9.18 -12.14
N PHE A 45 20.02 -9.47 -11.55
CA PHE A 45 19.05 -10.41 -12.12
C PHE A 45 18.54 -9.94 -13.50
N SER A 46 18.25 -8.65 -13.63
CA SER A 46 17.76 -8.07 -14.89
C SER A 46 18.82 -8.16 -16.00
N TYR A 47 20.09 -7.91 -15.67
CA TYR A 47 21.22 -8.08 -16.60
C TYR A 47 21.56 -9.54 -16.91
N THR A 48 21.11 -10.48 -16.08
CA THR A 48 21.25 -11.93 -16.38
C THR A 48 20.28 -12.36 -17.48
N ILE A 49 19.10 -11.73 -17.54
CA ILE A 49 18.07 -12.03 -18.55
C ILE A 49 18.34 -11.27 -19.85
N ALA A 50 18.79 -10.02 -19.76
CA ALA A 50 19.09 -9.19 -20.91
C ALA A 50 20.50 -8.60 -20.85
N SER A 51 21.33 -8.95 -21.83
CA SER A 51 22.71 -8.48 -21.93
C SER A 51 22.85 -7.02 -22.37
N VAL A 52 21.76 -6.38 -22.80
CA VAL A 52 21.72 -5.00 -23.31
C VAL A 52 21.01 -4.10 -22.29
N SER A 53 21.57 -2.91 -22.04
CA SER A 53 21.13 -2.02 -20.95
C SER A 53 19.65 -1.62 -21.01
N TYR A 54 19.09 -1.38 -22.21
CA TYR A 54 17.71 -0.91 -22.35
C TYR A 54 16.66 -1.99 -22.00
N PRO A 55 16.71 -3.22 -22.57
CA PRO A 55 15.82 -4.30 -22.14
C PRO A 55 15.99 -4.70 -20.68
N ALA A 56 17.23 -4.70 -20.15
CA ALA A 56 17.48 -4.98 -18.74
C ALA A 56 16.76 -3.96 -17.83
N PHE A 57 16.78 -2.68 -18.18
CA PHE A 57 16.04 -1.65 -17.46
C PHE A 57 14.53 -1.86 -17.50
N LEU A 58 13.96 -2.26 -18.65
CA LEU A 58 12.53 -2.58 -18.76
C LEU A 58 12.14 -3.75 -17.85
N ILE A 59 12.97 -4.80 -17.81
CA ILE A 59 12.76 -5.96 -16.92
C ILE A 59 12.82 -5.53 -15.46
N PHE A 60 13.82 -4.72 -15.09
CA PHE A 60 13.93 -4.17 -13.74
C PHE A 60 12.67 -3.40 -13.33
N CYS A 61 12.18 -2.51 -14.20
CA CYS A 61 10.98 -1.72 -13.95
C CYS A 61 9.75 -2.62 -13.82
N PHE A 62 9.62 -3.62 -14.70
CA PHE A 62 8.50 -4.54 -14.69
C PHE A 62 8.46 -5.38 -13.40
N ILE A 63 9.59 -5.94 -12.97
CA ILE A 63 9.65 -6.74 -11.73
C ILE A 63 9.39 -5.84 -10.51
N THR A 64 9.98 -4.65 -10.48
CA THR A 64 9.73 -3.67 -9.41
C THR A 64 8.26 -3.33 -9.31
N PHE A 65 7.60 -3.11 -10.45
CA PHE A 65 6.16 -2.86 -10.52
C PHE A 65 5.35 -4.03 -9.97
N LEU A 66 5.68 -5.28 -10.36
CA LEU A 66 5.00 -6.47 -9.86
C LEU A 66 5.10 -6.59 -8.34
N ILE A 67 6.31 -6.44 -7.78
CA ILE A 67 6.53 -6.49 -6.33
C ILE A 67 5.72 -5.41 -5.63
N PHE A 68 5.77 -4.17 -6.13
CA PHE A 68 5.03 -3.06 -5.55
C PHE A 68 3.52 -3.29 -5.60
N SER A 69 3.02 -3.86 -6.69
CA SER A 69 1.61 -4.23 -6.84
C SER A 69 1.21 -5.31 -5.82
N THR A 70 2.00 -6.37 -5.69
CA THR A 70 1.75 -7.46 -4.73
C THR A 70 1.72 -6.97 -3.29
N VAL A 71 2.61 -6.04 -2.92
CA VAL A 71 2.64 -5.46 -1.56
C VAL A 71 1.46 -4.50 -1.32
N ASN A 72 1.11 -3.66 -2.30
CA ASN A 72 0.07 -2.65 -2.10
C ASN A 72 -1.35 -3.20 -2.21
N THR A 73 -1.57 -4.25 -2.99
CA THR A 73 -2.90 -4.87 -3.16
C THR A 73 -3.58 -5.23 -1.84
N PRO A 74 -2.97 -6.03 -0.93
CA PRO A 74 -3.61 -6.39 0.33
C PRO A 74 -3.85 -5.16 1.22
N VAL A 75 -2.94 -4.19 1.20
CA VAL A 75 -3.07 -2.95 1.98
C VAL A 75 -4.23 -2.11 1.46
N ASN A 76 -4.41 -2.02 0.14
CA ASN A 76 -5.51 -1.31 -0.49
C ASN A 76 -6.84 -2.00 -0.21
N ILE A 77 -6.94 -3.32 -0.40
CA ILE A 77 -8.14 -4.12 -0.08
C ILE A 77 -8.51 -3.97 1.40
N TYR A 78 -7.55 -4.06 2.31
CA TYR A 78 -7.81 -3.87 3.73
C TYR A 78 -8.33 -2.46 4.00
N SER A 79 -7.70 -1.44 3.44
CA SER A 79 -8.12 -0.05 3.66
C SER A 79 -9.49 0.24 3.05
N GLU A 80 -9.78 -0.20 1.83
CA GLU A 80 -11.04 0.07 1.15
C GLU A 80 -12.17 -0.78 1.74
N PHE A 81 -12.00 -2.09 1.82
CA PHE A 81 -13.07 -3.00 2.22
C PHE A 81 -13.41 -2.92 3.71
N ILE A 82 -12.41 -2.73 4.59
CA ILE A 82 -12.70 -2.66 6.03
C ILE A 82 -13.13 -1.25 6.45
N LEU A 83 -12.47 -0.19 5.96
CA LEU A 83 -12.90 1.17 6.32
C LEU A 83 -14.22 1.54 5.67
N GLU A 84 -14.49 1.12 4.43
CA GLU A 84 -15.76 1.42 3.78
C GLU A 84 -16.84 0.46 4.24
N THR A 85 -16.71 -0.84 3.99
CA THR A 85 -17.82 -1.77 4.20
C THR A 85 -18.08 -2.01 5.69
N LYS A 86 -17.07 -2.39 6.48
CA LYS A 86 -17.30 -2.70 7.91
C LYS A 86 -17.53 -1.46 8.77
N VAL A 87 -16.73 -0.42 8.56
CA VAL A 87 -16.72 0.73 9.46
C VAL A 87 -17.79 1.76 9.07
N LYS A 88 -18.01 2.09 7.79
CA LYS A 88 -19.13 2.99 7.42
C LYS A 88 -20.49 2.35 7.71
N HIS A 89 -20.69 1.04 7.50
CA HIS A 89 -21.93 0.37 7.93
C HIS A 89 -22.10 0.42 9.45
N LYS A 90 -21.05 0.12 10.22
CA LYS A 90 -21.10 0.17 11.69
C LYS A 90 -21.48 1.56 12.22
N TYR A 91 -21.09 2.62 11.51
CA TYR A 91 -21.43 4.00 11.88
C TYR A 91 -22.68 4.56 11.17
N LYS A 92 -23.38 3.78 10.33
CA LYS A 92 -24.49 4.23 9.48
C LYS A 92 -24.13 5.48 8.65
N LEU A 93 -22.90 5.54 8.17
CA LEU A 93 -22.37 6.61 7.31
C LEU A 93 -22.24 6.15 5.85
N SER A 94 -22.68 4.93 5.53
CA SER A 94 -22.78 4.45 4.15
C SER A 94 -23.92 5.17 3.46
N ASN A 95 -23.64 5.81 2.33
CA ASN A 95 -24.64 6.31 1.39
C ASN A 95 -24.74 5.43 0.14
N GLN A 96 -24.11 4.26 0.16
CA GLN A 96 -24.22 3.25 -0.88
C GLN A 96 -25.25 2.21 -0.42
N ALA A 97 -26.38 2.22 -1.12
CA ALA A 97 -27.37 1.16 -1.14
C ALA A 97 -26.83 -0.06 -1.91
#